data_AF-A0A4Z0E4I4-F1
#
_entry.id   AF-A0A4Z0E4I4-F1
#
_cell.length_a   1.000
_cell.length_b   1.000
_cell.length_c   1.000
_cell.angle_alpha   90.00
_cell.angle_beta   90.00
_cell.angle_gamma   90.00
#
_symmetry.space_group_name_H-M   'P 1'
#
loop_
_entity.id
_entity.type
_entity.pdbx_description
1 polymer ?
#
loop_
_entity_poly.entity_id
_entity_poly.type
_entity_poly.pdbx_seq_one_letter_code
_entity_poly.pdbx_strand_id
1 'polypeptide(L)'
;MLVASDRSRLAGLIDGKDRALLAAFLRDEGTAFGLNPFPSTTAVAAHLTCAGLAFEYPILGIHSAGLPCLLKALAALPKATPLTRCILKSTGHTCNVFITAEGACVGAYF
;
A
#
# COMPACT_ATOMS: atom_id res chain seq x y z
N MET A 1 5.11 -15.51 -9.09
CA MET A 1 5.88 -14.34 -9.56
C MET A 1 4.86 -13.31 -10.01
N LEU A 2 4.66 -12.23 -9.24
CA LEU A 2 3.72 -11.17 -9.61
C LEU A 2 4.38 -10.31 -10.71
N VAL A 3 3.73 -10.16 -11.86
CA VAL A 3 4.27 -9.64 -13.13
C VAL A 3 3.78 -8.21 -13.40
N ALA A 4 4.23 -7.57 -14.48
CA ALA A 4 3.78 -6.22 -14.89
C ALA A 4 2.24 -6.10 -15.03
N SER A 5 1.57 -7.18 -15.46
CA SER A 5 0.10 -7.28 -15.50
C SER A 5 -0.54 -7.06 -14.12
N ASP A 6 0.14 -7.48 -13.05
CA ASP A 6 -0.36 -7.35 -11.68
C ASP A 6 -0.23 -5.91 -11.18
N ARG A 7 0.79 -5.16 -11.62
CA ARG A 7 0.94 -3.73 -11.28
C ARG A 7 -0.16 -2.88 -11.90
N SER A 8 -0.43 -3.07 -13.19
CA SER A 8 -1.52 -2.36 -13.88
C SER A 8 -2.88 -2.72 -13.31
N ARG A 9 -3.08 -3.98 -12.89
CA ARG A 9 -4.28 -4.39 -12.15
C ARG A 9 -4.39 -3.67 -10.80
N LEU A 10 -3.33 -3.65 -9.99
CA LEU A 10 -3.32 -2.93 -8.71
C LEU A 10 -3.63 -1.45 -8.91
N ALA A 11 -3.06 -0.81 -9.94
CA ALA A 11 -3.33 0.60 -10.27
C ALA A 11 -4.82 0.88 -10.59
N GLY A 12 -5.56 -0.11 -11.11
CA GLY A 12 -7.00 -0.01 -11.35
C GLY A 12 -7.85 -0.25 -10.10
N LEU A 13 -7.29 -0.82 -9.05
CA LEU A 13 -7.99 -1.13 -7.79
C LEU A 13 -7.75 -0.07 -6.69
N ILE A 14 -6.83 0.89 -6.91
CA ILE A 14 -6.60 1.99 -5.97
C ILE A 14 -7.78 2.97 -6.02
N ASP A 15 -8.30 3.30 -4.85
CA ASP A 15 -9.29 4.35 -4.64
C ASP A 15 -8.82 5.36 -3.58
N GLY A 16 -9.54 6.48 -3.45
CA GLY A 16 -9.28 7.55 -2.50
C GLY A 16 -8.67 8.80 -3.12
N LYS A 17 -8.34 9.77 -2.27
CA LYS A 17 -7.94 11.13 -2.69
C LYS A 17 -6.67 11.13 -3.56
N ASP A 18 -5.70 10.29 -3.23
CA ASP A 18 -4.39 10.25 -3.90
C ASP A 18 -4.34 9.18 -5.01
N ARG A 19 -5.50 8.66 -5.45
CA ARG A 19 -5.59 7.54 -6.42
C ARG A 19 -4.81 7.79 -7.70
N ALA A 20 -4.82 9.02 -8.22
CA ALA A 20 -4.18 9.35 -9.49
C ALA A 20 -2.65 9.22 -9.38
N LEU A 21 -2.10 9.70 -8.26
CA LEU A 21 -0.67 9.69 -8.00
C LEU A 21 -0.18 8.26 -7.73
N LEU A 22 -0.88 7.50 -6.89
CA LEU A 22 -0.61 6.08 -6.64
C LEU A 22 -0.71 5.24 -7.92
N ALA A 23 -1.74 5.45 -8.74
CA ALA A 23 -1.90 4.73 -9.99
C ALA A 23 -0.81 5.08 -11.01
N ALA A 24 -0.36 6.34 -11.05
CA ALA A 24 0.79 6.74 -11.87
C ALA A 24 2.07 6.03 -11.43
N PHE A 25 2.36 6.02 -10.11
CA PHE A 25 3.49 5.29 -9.55
C PHE A 25 3.49 3.80 -9.94
N LEU A 26 2.34 3.13 -9.80
CA LEU A 26 2.21 1.69 -10.09
C LEU A 26 2.36 1.36 -11.58
N ARG A 27 1.98 2.29 -12.46
CA ARG A 27 2.09 2.13 -13.93
C ARG A 27 3.47 2.52 -14.48
N ASP A 28 4.26 3.27 -13.72
CA ASP A 28 5.62 3.64 -14.12
C ASP A 28 6.48 2.41 -14.45
N GLU A 29 7.24 2.46 -15.55
CA GLU A 29 8.03 1.32 -16.00
C GLU A 29 9.18 0.98 -15.04
N GLY A 30 9.71 1.98 -14.33
CA GLY A 30 10.75 1.82 -13.32
C GLY A 30 10.25 1.24 -11.99
N THR A 31 8.93 1.08 -11.82
CA THR A 31 8.35 0.45 -10.64
C THR A 31 8.35 -1.07 -10.77
N ALA A 32 8.93 -1.77 -9.80
CA ALA A 32 8.96 -3.22 -9.73
C ALA A 32 8.55 -3.73 -8.35
N PHE A 33 8.09 -4.98 -8.27
CA PHE A 33 7.88 -5.63 -6.98
C PHE A 33 9.22 -5.82 -6.26
N GLY A 34 9.28 -5.35 -5.02
CA GLY A 34 10.37 -5.63 -4.11
C GLY A 34 10.13 -6.95 -3.35
N LEU A 35 11.21 -7.52 -2.81
CA LEU A 35 11.12 -8.66 -1.91
C LEU A 35 10.44 -8.24 -0.60
N ASN A 36 9.40 -8.97 -0.19
CA ASN A 36 8.82 -8.89 1.15
C ASN A 36 8.83 -10.28 1.80
N PRO A 37 9.78 -10.58 2.71
CA PRO A 37 9.84 -11.87 3.39
C PRO A 37 8.71 -12.05 4.41
N PHE A 38 8.00 -10.98 4.78
CA PHE A 38 6.90 -11.00 5.75
C PHE A 38 5.64 -10.36 5.13
N PRO A 39 5.03 -11.02 4.12
CA PRO A 39 3.91 -10.45 3.38
C PRO A 39 2.58 -10.53 4.15
N SER A 40 2.43 -11.51 5.05
CA SER A 40 1.19 -11.73 5.79
C SER A 40 1.07 -10.77 6.96
N THR A 41 -0.10 -10.16 7.10
CA THR A 41 -0.45 -9.29 8.23
C THR A 41 -1.96 -9.37 8.50
N THR A 42 -2.43 -8.74 9.57
CA THR A 42 -3.85 -8.50 9.81
C THR A 42 -4.18 -7.02 9.61
N ALA A 43 -5.46 -6.68 9.46
CA ALA A 43 -5.92 -5.30 9.36
C ALA A 43 -5.49 -4.47 10.59
N VAL A 44 -5.60 -5.00 11.81
CA VAL A 44 -5.18 -4.27 13.02
C VAL A 44 -3.67 -4.05 13.07
N ALA A 45 -2.86 -5.05 12.70
CA ALA A 45 -1.41 -4.92 12.69
C ALA A 45 -0.97 -3.90 11.63
N ALA A 46 -1.53 -3.98 10.42
CA ALA A 46 -1.27 -3.02 9.35
C ALA A 46 -1.69 -1.60 9.76
N HIS A 47 -2.85 -1.43 10.41
CA HIS A 47 -3.31 -0.13 10.88
C HIS A 47 -2.35 0.48 11.90
N LEU A 48 -1.94 -0.29 12.91
CA LEU A 48 -1.01 0.19 13.95
C LEU A 48 0.35 0.57 13.37
N THR A 49 0.91 -0.24 12.46
CA THR A 49 2.15 0.10 11.75
C THR A 49 1.99 1.39 10.94
N CYS A 50 0.95 1.49 10.12
CA CYS A 50 0.71 2.67 9.29
C CYS A 50 0.44 3.92 10.12
N ALA A 51 -0.19 3.77 11.30
CA ALA A 51 -0.48 4.89 12.19
C ALA A 51 0.81 5.42 12.83
N GLY A 52 1.73 4.53 13.19
CA GLY A 52 3.08 4.91 13.62
C GLY A 52 3.80 5.71 12.53
N LEU A 53 3.79 5.22 11.29
CA LEU A 53 4.40 5.93 10.16
C LEU A 53 3.75 7.29 9.89
N ALA A 54 2.43 7.40 10.02
CA ALA A 54 1.71 8.66 9.84
C ALA A 54 2.09 9.71 10.90
N PHE A 55 2.53 9.28 12.07
CA PHE A 55 3.07 10.14 13.12
C PHE A 55 4.55 10.48 12.87
N GLU A 56 5.37 9.49 12.49
CA GLU A 56 6.82 9.65 12.33
C GLU A 56 7.23 10.42 11.08
N TYR A 57 6.57 10.17 9.94
CA TYR A 57 6.95 10.74 8.65
C TYR A 57 7.01 12.27 8.64
N PRO A 58 6.01 13.01 9.17
CA PRO A 58 6.10 14.46 9.26
C PRO A 58 7.31 14.95 10.07
N ILE A 59 7.67 14.26 11.15
CA ILE A 59 8.81 14.60 12.03
C ILE A 59 10.13 14.42 11.26
N LEU A 60 10.20 13.39 10.41
CA LEU A 60 11.37 13.06 9.60
C LEU A 60 11.41 13.80 8.26
N GLY A 61 10.43 14.66 7.95
CA GLY A 61 10.31 15.33 6.66
C GLY A 61 10.01 14.36 5.49
N ILE A 62 9.47 13.18 5.77
CA ILE A 62 9.08 12.20 4.77
C ILE A 62 7.67 12.52 4.30
N HIS A 63 7.49 12.65 2.99
CA HIS A 63 6.18 12.82 2.38
C HIS A 63 5.60 11.45 2.03
N SER A 64 4.31 11.26 2.26
CA SER A 64 3.59 10.07 1.80
C SER A 64 2.27 10.45 1.15
N ALA A 65 1.92 9.74 0.09
CA ALA A 65 0.61 9.82 -0.54
C ALA A 65 -0.21 8.58 -0.18
N GLY A 66 -1.51 8.73 0.05
CA GLY A 66 -2.43 7.61 0.29
C GLY A 66 -2.50 7.11 1.73
N LEU A 67 -1.50 7.41 2.58
CA LEU A 67 -1.44 6.91 3.96
C LEU A 67 -2.70 7.26 4.80
N PRO A 68 -3.25 8.49 4.76
CA PRO A 68 -4.49 8.80 5.48
C PRO A 68 -5.73 8.04 4.97
N CYS A 69 -5.80 7.80 3.65
CA CYS A 69 -6.88 7.01 3.05
C CYS A 69 -6.77 5.54 3.46
N LEU A 70 -5.55 4.99 3.44
CA LEU A 70 -5.29 3.62 3.87
C LEU A 70 -5.66 3.41 5.34
N LEU A 71 -5.31 4.34 6.23
CA LEU A 71 -5.67 4.24 7.65
C LEU A 71 -7.18 4.13 7.86
N LYS A 72 -7.96 4.96 7.15
CA LYS A 72 -9.42 4.90 7.19
C LYS A 72 -9.95 3.55 6.68
N ALA A 73 -9.40 3.05 5.57
CA ALA A 73 -9.80 1.78 5.00
C ALA A 73 -9.49 0.60 5.94
N LEU A 74 -8.30 0.58 6.55
CA LEU A 74 -7.90 -0.45 7.50
C LEU A 74 -8.76 -0.43 8.78
N ALA A 75 -9.12 0.77 9.26
CA ALA A 75 -9.98 0.92 10.44
C ALA A 75 -11.42 0.43 10.21
N ALA A 76 -11.88 0.38 8.95
CA ALA A 76 -13.21 -0.10 8.59
C ALA A 76 -13.30 -1.64 8.49
N LEU A 77 -12.16 -2.35 8.48
CA LEU A 77 -12.12 -3.80 8.40
C LEU A 77 -12.23 -4.47 9.78
N PRO A 78 -12.76 -5.70 9.85
CA PRO A 78 -12.60 -6.54 11.04
C PRO A 78 -11.12 -6.67 11.43
N LYS A 79 -10.81 -6.57 12.72
CA LYS A 79 -9.41 -6.51 13.21
C LYS A 79 -8.55 -7.69 12.74
N ALA A 80 -9.14 -8.88 12.74
CA ALA A 80 -8.46 -10.13 12.38
C ALA A 80 -8.44 -10.42 10.87
N THR A 81 -8.98 -9.53 10.02
CA THR A 81 -8.97 -9.72 8.56
C THR A 81 -7.55 -9.94 8.07
N PRO A 82 -7.25 -11.11 7.46
CA PRO A 82 -5.94 -11.38 6.89
C PRO A 82 -5.70 -10.52 5.66
N LEU A 83 -4.51 -9.93 5.57
CA LEU A 83 -4.07 -9.10 4.47
C LEU A 83 -2.69 -9.57 3.98
N THR A 84 -2.44 -9.35 2.71
CA THR A 84 -1.11 -9.47 2.10
C THR A 84 -0.57 -8.08 1.79
N ARG A 85 0.65 -7.78 2.26
CA ARG A 85 1.39 -6.55 1.95
C ARG A 85 2.33 -6.81 0.78
N CYS A 86 2.06 -6.16 -0.34
CA CYS A 86 2.98 -6.08 -1.46
C CYS A 86 3.84 -4.82 -1.33
N ILE A 87 5.13 -4.95 -1.61
CA ILE A 87 6.07 -3.82 -1.65
C ILE A 87 6.46 -3.62 -3.11
N LEU A 88 6.30 -2.41 -3.62
CA LEU A 88 6.77 -1.98 -4.93
C LEU A 88 7.78 -0.86 -4.75
N LYS A 89 8.83 -0.87 -5.57
CA LYS A 89 9.93 0.10 -5.49
C LYS A 89 10.19 0.69 -6.85
N SER A 90 10.52 1.97 -6.86
CA SER A 90 11.21 2.65 -7.95
C SER A 90 12.36 3.47 -7.34
N THR A 91 13.10 4.21 -8.16
CA THR A 91 14.20 5.05 -7.68
C THR A 91 13.69 6.06 -6.64
N GLY A 92 14.13 5.89 -5.39
CA GLY A 92 13.83 6.82 -4.28
C GLY A 92 12.46 6.68 -3.63
N HIS A 93 11.61 5.74 -4.07
CA HIS A 93 10.22 5.64 -3.60
C HIS A 93 9.84 4.19 -3.31
N THR A 94 9.01 3.99 -2.29
CA THR A 94 8.51 2.66 -1.90
C THR A 94 7.01 2.69 -1.68
N CYS A 95 6.27 2.03 -2.55
CA CYS A 95 4.84 1.85 -2.41
C CYS A 95 4.51 0.54 -1.68
N ASN A 96 3.58 0.62 -0.74
CA ASN A 96 3.03 -0.49 0.00
C ASN A 96 1.57 -0.63 -0.36
N VAL A 97 1.18 -1.81 -0.83
CA VAL A 97 -0.20 -2.12 -1.22
C VAL A 97 -0.71 -3.25 -0.35
N PHE A 98 -1.89 -3.08 0.23
CA PHE A 98 -2.54 -4.08 1.06
C PHE A 98 -3.73 -4.68 0.32
N ILE A 99 -3.76 -6.00 0.23
CA ILE A 99 -4.78 -6.78 -0.48
C ILE A 99 -5.38 -7.83 0.46
N THR A 100 -6.69 -8.08 0.34
CA THR A 100 -7.38 -9.14 1.07
C THR A 100 -7.09 -10.52 0.46
N ALA A 101 -7.51 -11.59 1.13
CA ALA A 101 -7.38 -12.95 0.62
C ALA A 101 -8.15 -13.15 -0.71
N GLU A 102 -9.25 -12.41 -0.89
CA GLU A 102 -10.07 -12.40 -2.12
C GLU A 102 -9.45 -11.57 -3.24
N GLY A 103 -8.31 -10.90 -2.98
CA GLY A 103 -7.60 -10.09 -3.95
C GLY A 103 -8.14 -8.66 -4.11
N ALA A 104 -9.02 -8.20 -3.20
CA ALA A 104 -9.47 -6.82 -3.19
C ALA A 104 -8.38 -5.91 -2.62
N CYS A 105 -8.14 -4.75 -3.25
CA CYS A 105 -7.21 -3.76 -2.73
C CYS A 105 -7.88 -2.98 -1.58
N VAL A 106 -7.27 -3.02 -0.40
CA VAL A 106 -7.68 -2.21 0.75
C VAL A 106 -7.18 -0.78 0.60
N GLY A 107 -5.99 -0.62 0.04
CA GLY A 107 -5.38 0.68 -0.20
C GLY A 107 -3.87 0.57 -0.35
N ALA A 108 -3.25 1.71 -0.60
CA ALA A 108 -1.81 1.81 -0.76
C ALA A 108 -1.28 3.15 -0.25
N TYR A 109 0.01 3.19 0.05
CA TYR A 109 0.76 4.42 0.27
C TYR A 109 2.15 4.33 -0.31
N PHE A 110 2.74 5.45 -0.74
CA PHE A 110 4.13 5.53 -1.18
C PHE A 110 4.77 6.86 -0.82
#